data_AF-A0A7V3FZF9-F1
#
_entry.id   AF-A0A7V3FZF9-F1
#
_cell.length_a   1.000
_cell.length_b   1.000
_cell.length_c   1.000
_cell.angle_alpha   90.00
_cell.angle_beta   90.00
_cell.angle_gamma   90.00
#
_symmetry.space_group_name_H-M   'P 1'
#
loop_
_entity.id
_entity.type
_entity.pdbx_description
1 polymer ?
#
loop_
_entity_poly.entity_id
_entity_poly.type
_entity_poly.pdbx_seq_one_letter_code
_entity_poly.pdbx_strand_id
1 'polypeptide(L)' 'MSAIPTPDKIRQAKERLDAHVREIVAWHFNPETGTPFWLERIKELGFDPVKEVQTFEDLVKFGLFNDE' A
#
# COMPACT_ATOMS: atom_id res chain seq x y z
N MET A 1 -20.93 13.99 21.16
CA MET A 1 -19.99 14.80 20.35
C MET A 1 -18.69 14.02 20.23
N SER A 2 -18.25 13.66 19.02
CA SER A 2 -16.88 13.15 18.84
C SER A 2 -15.90 14.27 19.05
N ALA A 3 -14.92 14.08 19.93
CA ALA A 3 -13.82 15.02 20.11
C ALA A 3 -12.95 15.02 18.84
N ILE A 4 -12.56 16.21 18.38
CA ILE A 4 -11.61 16.36 17.27
C ILE A 4 -10.27 15.72 17.71
N PRO A 5 -9.69 14.81 16.92
CA PRO A 5 -8.41 14.20 17.26
C PRO A 5 -7.29 15.25 17.27
N THR A 6 -6.37 15.11 18.22
CA THR A 6 -5.21 16.01 18.31
C THR A 6 -4.26 15.80 17.13
N PRO A 7 -3.43 16.81 16.75
CA PRO A 7 -2.45 16.65 15.69
C PRO A 7 -1.52 15.44 15.86
N ASP A 8 -1.10 15.15 17.10
CA ASP A 8 -0.27 13.98 17.40
C ASP A 8 -0.99 12.65 17.14
N LYS A 9 -2.28 12.56 17.48
CA LYS A 9 -3.07 11.35 17.19
C LYS A 9 -3.23 11.13 15.69
N ILE A 10 -3.37 12.20 14.92
CA ILE A 10 -3.46 12.14 13.45
C ILE A 10 -2.13 11.63 12.88
N ARG A 11 -1.00 12.21 13.31
CA ARG A 11 0.35 11.78 12.87
C ARG A 11 0.61 10.30 13.17
N GLN A 12 0.36 9.85 14.40
CA GLN A 12 0.55 8.45 14.78
C GLN A 12 -0.36 7.49 14.00
N ALA A 13 -1.59 7.91 13.69
CA ALA A 13 -2.49 7.11 12.87
C ALA A 13 -1.96 6.97 11.44
N LYS A 14 -1.43 8.06 10.86
CA LYS A 14 -0.79 8.05 9.55
C LYS A 14 0.44 7.15 9.53
N GLU A 15 1.34 7.26 10.52
CA GLU A 15 2.54 6.39 10.60
C GLU A 15 2.18 4.91 10.69
N ARG A 16 1.13 4.56 11.45
CA ARG A 16 0.63 3.17 11.51
C ARG A 16 0.04 2.72 10.18
N LEU A 17 -0.70 3.59 9.49
CA LEU A 17 -1.25 3.28 8.17
C LEU A 17 -0.13 3.03 7.17
N ASP A 18 0.88 3.89 7.12
CA ASP A 18 2.02 3.75 6.22
C ASP A 18 2.82 2.46 6.50
N ALA A 19 2.98 2.09 7.78
CA ALA A 19 3.60 0.82 8.16
C ALA A 19 2.79 -0.39 7.69
N HIS A 20 1.47 -0.34 7.85
CA HIS A 20 0.57 -1.40 7.40
C HIS A 20 0.56 -1.51 5.87
N VAL A 21 0.61 -0.40 5.14
CA VAL A 21 0.70 -0.39 3.68
C VAL A 21 1.93 -1.16 3.21
N ARG A 22 3.10 -0.89 3.79
CA ARG A 22 4.34 -1.61 3.43
C ARG A 22 4.26 -3.11 3.70
N GLU A 23 3.67 -3.50 4.83
CA GLU A 23 3.44 -4.91 5.16
C GLU A 23 2.53 -5.61 4.14
N ILE A 24 1.40 -4.99 3.82
CA ILE A 24 0.43 -5.55 2.88
C ILE A 24 0.99 -5.64 1.47
N VAL A 25 1.68 -4.60 1.00
CA VAL A 25 2.34 -4.62 -0.31
C VAL A 25 3.40 -5.72 -0.36
N ALA A 26 4.29 -5.80 0.64
CA ALA A 26 5.29 -6.86 0.71
C ALA A 26 4.67 -8.26 0.70
N TRP A 27 3.55 -8.46 1.39
CA TRP A 27 2.85 -9.74 1.42
C TRP A 27 2.28 -10.13 0.05
N HIS A 28 1.61 -9.22 -0.66
CA HIS A 28 0.98 -9.51 -1.96
C HIS A 28 2.00 -9.83 -3.06
N PHE A 29 3.17 -9.17 -3.02
CA PHE A 29 4.24 -9.33 -4.00
C PHE A 29 5.33 -10.32 -3.58
N ASN A 30 5.16 -11.03 -2.47
CA ASN A 30 6.08 -12.11 -2.09
C ASN A 30 5.96 -13.26 -3.10
N PRO A 31 7.03 -13.67 -3.81
CA PRO A 31 6.96 -14.72 -4.82
C PRO A 31 6.55 -16.10 -4.28
N GLU A 32 6.73 -16.36 -2.99
CA GLU A 32 6.42 -17.65 -2.36
C GLU A 32 4.99 -17.72 -1.81
N THR A 33 4.45 -16.59 -1.32
CA THR A 33 3.17 -16.55 -0.59
C THR A 33 2.17 -15.53 -1.14
N GLY A 34 2.56 -14.80 -2.18
CA GLY A 34 1.78 -13.72 -2.77
C GLY A 34 0.56 -14.21 -3.50
N THR A 35 -0.28 -13.27 -3.90
CA THR A 35 -1.53 -13.60 -4.61
C THR A 35 -1.26 -13.71 -6.11
N PRO A 36 -1.77 -14.74 -6.81
CA PRO A 36 -1.47 -14.96 -8.22
C PRO A 36 -1.71 -13.72 -9.11
N PHE A 37 -2.78 -12.97 -8.87
CA PHE A 37 -3.08 -11.73 -9.61
C PHE A 37 -1.95 -10.70 -9.50
N TRP A 38 -1.47 -10.41 -8.29
CA TRP A 38 -0.43 -9.39 -8.08
C TRP A 38 0.95 -9.85 -8.53
N LEU A 39 1.24 -11.15 -8.42
CA LEU A 39 2.48 -11.74 -8.95
C LEU A 39 2.55 -11.70 -10.47
N GLU A 40 1.42 -11.79 -11.17
CA GLU A 40 1.39 -11.55 -12.61
C GLU A 40 1.45 -10.05 -12.91
N ARG A 41 0.69 -9.23 -12.18
CA ARG A 41 0.63 -7.79 -12.39
C ARG A 41 1.99 -7.11 -12.25
N ILE A 42 2.87 -7.56 -11.34
CA ILE A 42 4.20 -6.94 -11.16
C ILE A 42 5.04 -6.91 -12.44
N LYS A 43 4.82 -7.84 -13.38
CA LYS A 43 5.54 -7.89 -14.66
C LYS A 43 5.16 -6.74 -15.60
N GLU A 44 3.97 -6.18 -15.39
CA GLU A 44 3.42 -5.07 -16.17
C GLU A 44 3.63 -3.72 -15.46
N LEU A 45 3.92 -3.74 -14.16
CA LEU A 45 4.26 -2.53 -13.41
C LEU A 45 5.63 -2.03 -13.85
N GLY A 46 5.72 -0.78 -14.27
CA GLY A 46 6.98 -0.12 -14.61
C GLY A 46 7.84 0.27 -13.39
N PHE A 47 7.57 -0.29 -12.21
CA PHE A 47 8.17 0.10 -10.94
C PHE A 47 8.17 -1.10 -9.96
N ASP A 48 9.05 -1.06 -8.95
CA ASP A 48 9.12 -2.09 -7.91
C ASP A 48 8.20 -1.71 -6.74
N PRO A 49 7.02 -2.34 -6.57
CA PRO A 49 6.05 -1.93 -5.56
C PRO A 49 6.56 -2.10 -4.14
N VAL A 50 7.42 -3.09 -3.86
CA VAL A 50 7.96 -3.33 -2.51
C VAL A 50 8.97 -2.24 -2.13
N LYS A 51 9.74 -1.73 -3.10
CA LYS A 51 10.70 -0.65 -2.85
C LYS A 51 10.07 0.73 -2.91
N GLU A 52 9.10 0.94 -3.79
CA GLU A 52 8.63 2.28 -4.13
C GLU A 52 7.34 2.71 -3.45
N VAL A 53 6.59 1.79 -2.81
CA VAL A 53 5.40 2.13 -2.02
C VAL A 53 5.79 2.21 -0.55
N GLN A 54 5.92 3.43 -0.02
CA GLN A 54 6.33 3.68 1.36
C GLN A 54 5.21 4.26 2.21
N THR A 55 4.25 4.97 1.62
CA THR A 55 3.09 5.53 2.32
C THR A 55 1.77 5.15 1.64
N PHE A 56 0.65 5.41 2.31
CA PHE A 56 -0.67 5.20 1.71
C PHE A 56 -0.86 5.99 0.41
N GLU A 57 -0.30 7.21 0.33
CA GLU A 57 -0.41 8.04 -0.87
C GLU A 57 0.30 7.45 -2.09
N ASP A 58 1.35 6.64 -1.90
CA ASP A 58 2.06 5.97 -3.00
C ASP A 58 1.20 4.93 -3.73
N LEU A 59 0.08 4.48 -3.13
CA LEU A 59 -0.83 3.52 -3.77
C LEU A 59 -1.43 4.05 -5.08
N VAL A 60 -1.43 5.37 -5.28
CA VAL A 60 -1.84 5.98 -6.55
C VAL A 60 -1.01 5.50 -7.74
N LYS A 61 0.22 5.02 -7.52
CA LYS A 61 1.11 4.48 -8.56
C LYS A 61 0.54 3.24 -9.25
N PHE A 62 -0.37 2.50 -8.61
CA PHE A 62 -1.03 1.35 -9.22
C PHE A 62 -2.09 1.73 -10.27
N GLY A 63 -2.46 3.01 -10.35
CA GLY A 63 -3.52 3.51 -11.22
C GLY A 63 -4.91 3.14 -10.71
N LEU A 64 -5.92 3.46 -11.51
CA LEU A 64 -7.29 3.03 -11.23
C LEU A 64 -7.41 1.53 -11.51
N PHE A 65 -8.17 0.84 -10.67
CA PHE A 65 -8.57 -0.53 -10.94
C PHE A 65 -9.48 -0.53 -12.17
N ASN A 66 -9.19 -1.41 -13.13
CA ASN A 66 -10.04 -1.63 -14.30
C ASN A 66 -10.58 -3.05 -14.22
N ASP A 67 -11.91 -3.19 -14.18
CA ASP A 67 -12.64 -4.45 -14.00
C ASP A 67 -13.44 -4.89 -15.23
N GLU A 68 -13.23 -4.21 -16.37
CA GLU A 68 -13.76 -4.64 -17.68
C GLU A 68 -13.13 -5.94 -18.20
#